data_AF-A0A1I7AFG9-F1
#
_entry.id   AF-A0A1I7AFG9-F1
#
_cell.length_a   1.000
_cell.length_b   1.000
_cell.length_c   1.000
_cell.angle_alpha   90.00
_cell.angle_beta   90.00
_cell.angle_gamma   90.00
#
_symmetry.space_group_name_H-M   'P 1'
#
loop_
_entity.id
_entity.type
_entity.pdbx_description
1 polymer ?
#
loop_
_entity_poly.entity_id
_entity_poly.type
_entity_poly.pdbx_seq_one_letter_code
_entity_poly.pdbx_strand_id
1 'polypeptide(L)'
;MEKVGAFTERTTSEGEWRQGEPASNVRATPMLAAYFNMLQRELVAVLADAGLTPDINDEAQLAAAINAIADRRAVSRVDGVAVITVEEA
;
A
#
# COMPACT_ATOMS: atom_id res chain seq x y z
N MET A 1 -6.28 2.08 -2.99
CA MET A 1 -7.14 2.14 -1.78
C MET A 1 -8.24 3.20 -1.90
N GLU A 2 -9.41 2.95 -1.30
CA GLU A 2 -10.56 3.88 -1.19
C GLU A 2 -10.55 4.66 0.13
N LYS A 3 -11.29 5.78 0.21
CA LYS A 3 -11.56 6.46 1.49
C LYS A 3 -12.56 5.69 2.35
N VAL A 4 -12.56 5.92 3.68
CA VAL A 4 -13.48 5.25 4.62
C VAL A 4 -14.96 5.61 4.33
N GLY A 5 -15.23 6.76 3.72
CA GLY A 5 -16.56 7.16 3.24
C GLY A 5 -17.21 6.19 2.24
N ALA A 6 -16.42 5.39 1.53
CA ALA A 6 -16.96 4.32 0.67
C ALA A 6 -17.58 3.15 1.47
N PHE A 7 -17.30 3.07 2.77
CA PHE A 7 -17.72 1.97 3.66
C PHE A 7 -18.70 2.41 4.75
N THR A 8 -18.84 3.71 5.00
CA THR A 8 -19.79 4.27 5.97
C THR A 8 -20.07 5.74 5.70
N GLU A 9 -21.28 6.18 6.04
CA GLU A 9 -21.68 7.59 6.03
C GLU A 9 -21.20 8.37 7.28
N ARG A 10 -20.59 7.68 8.26
CA ARG A 10 -20.10 8.31 9.49
C ARG A 10 -18.73 8.95 9.28
N THR A 11 -18.64 9.90 8.37
CA THR A 11 -17.38 10.54 7.96
C THR A 11 -17.47 12.06 8.00
N THR A 12 -16.34 12.72 7.77
CA THR A 12 -16.32 14.15 7.42
C THR A 12 -16.92 14.37 6.03
N SER A 13 -17.09 15.64 5.63
CA SER A 13 -17.52 16.04 4.29
C SER A 13 -16.55 15.54 3.20
N GLU A 14 -15.29 15.32 3.53
CA GLU A 14 -14.24 14.83 2.64
C GLU A 14 -14.17 13.30 2.58
N GLY A 15 -15.08 12.59 3.26
CA GLY A 15 -15.12 11.13 3.33
C GLY A 15 -14.08 10.51 4.27
N GLU A 16 -13.55 11.29 5.21
CA GLU A 16 -12.49 10.89 6.14
C GLU A 16 -13.02 10.48 7.51
N TRP A 17 -12.15 9.90 8.33
CA TRP A 17 -12.45 9.53 9.71
C TRP A 17 -12.84 10.76 10.51
N ARG A 18 -14.07 10.78 11.05
CA ARG A 18 -14.51 11.76 12.03
C ARG A 18 -14.47 11.23 13.46
N GLN A 19 -14.20 12.14 14.39
CA GLN A 19 -14.40 11.91 15.82
C GLN A 19 -15.88 11.86 16.18
N GLY A 20 -16.18 11.24 17.32
CA GLY A 20 -17.49 11.34 17.94
C GLY A 20 -17.56 12.60 18.80
N GLU A 21 -18.75 13.19 18.88
CA GLU A 21 -19.05 14.29 19.80
C GLU A 21 -20.32 13.93 20.58
N PRO A 22 -20.19 13.34 21.78
CA PRO A 22 -21.33 12.91 22.58
C PRO A 22 -22.29 14.05 22.94
N ALA A 23 -21.80 15.27 23.15
CA ALA A 23 -22.63 16.41 23.53
C ALA A 23 -23.64 16.79 22.43
N SER A 24 -23.30 16.53 21.16
CA SER A 24 -24.17 16.74 20.00
C SER A 24 -24.73 15.44 19.41
N ASN A 25 -24.57 14.32 20.13
CA ASN A 25 -24.98 12.98 19.69
C ASN A 25 -24.38 12.56 18.32
N VAL A 26 -23.18 13.04 17.99
CA VAL A 26 -22.47 12.65 16.78
C VAL A 26 -21.65 11.40 17.05
N ARG A 27 -21.99 10.31 16.37
CA ARG A 27 -21.24 9.05 16.45
C ARG A 27 -19.96 9.12 15.63
N ALA A 28 -18.86 8.66 16.24
CA ALA A 28 -17.57 8.47 15.57
C ALA A 28 -17.67 7.48 14.40
N THR A 29 -16.67 7.54 13.52
CA THR A 29 -16.47 6.54 12.47
C THR A 29 -16.14 5.19 13.12
N PRO A 30 -16.86 4.11 12.80
CA PRO A 30 -16.53 2.79 13.33
C PRO A 30 -15.27 2.24 12.67
N MET A 31 -14.52 1.41 13.40
CA MET A 31 -13.42 0.62 12.85
C MET A 31 -13.97 -0.54 12.02
N LEU A 32 -14.00 -0.38 10.70
CA LEU A 32 -14.63 -1.33 9.78
C LEU A 32 -13.61 -2.35 9.26
N ALA A 33 -13.88 -3.64 9.49
CA ALA A 33 -13.04 -4.74 8.99
C ALA A 33 -12.84 -4.67 7.46
N ALA A 34 -13.87 -4.28 6.69
CA ALA A 34 -13.76 -4.13 5.25
C ALA A 34 -12.68 -3.11 4.83
N TYR A 35 -12.60 -1.97 5.53
CA TYR A 35 -11.60 -0.94 5.29
C TYR A 35 -10.19 -1.41 5.69
N PHE A 36 -10.03 -2.02 6.87
CA PHE A 36 -8.72 -2.54 7.30
C PHE A 36 -8.22 -3.69 6.41
N ASN A 37 -9.11 -4.59 5.99
CA ASN A 37 -8.74 -5.67 5.06
C ASN A 37 -8.34 -5.12 3.69
N MET A 38 -8.95 -4.02 3.23
CA MET A 38 -8.50 -3.33 2.02
C MET A 38 -7.09 -2.76 2.19
N LEU A 39 -6.81 -2.06 3.29
CA LEU A 39 -5.45 -1.57 3.57
C LEU A 39 -4.44 -2.71 3.62
N GLN A 40 -4.76 -3.80 4.33
CA GLN A 40 -3.90 -4.97 4.41
C GLN A 40 -3.60 -5.57 3.03
N ARG A 41 -4.61 -5.71 2.15
CA ARG A 41 -4.40 -6.22 0.78
C ARG A 41 -3.45 -5.34 -0.03
N GLU A 42 -3.56 -4.02 0.10
CA GLU A 42 -2.67 -3.08 -0.59
C GLU A 42 -1.23 -3.20 -0.08
N LEU A 43 -1.03 -3.28 1.24
CA LEU A 43 0.30 -3.48 1.81
C LEU A 43 0.91 -4.83 1.41
N VAL A 44 0.13 -5.92 1.43
CA VAL A 44 0.57 -7.24 0.97
C VAL A 44 0.90 -7.23 -0.52
N ALA A 45 0.16 -6.48 -1.34
CA ALA A 45 0.48 -6.32 -2.75
C ALA A 45 1.83 -5.60 -2.98
N VAL A 46 2.19 -4.63 -2.14
CA VAL A 46 3.53 -4.00 -2.17
C VAL A 46 4.63 -5.01 -1.85
N LEU A 47 4.43 -5.86 -0.83
CA LEU A 47 5.38 -6.93 -0.52
C LEU A 47 5.53 -7.91 -1.69
N ALA A 48 4.42 -8.29 -2.32
CA ALA A 48 4.43 -9.18 -3.46
C ALA A 48 5.16 -8.59 -4.69
N ASP A 49 4.99 -7.29 -4.99
CA ASP A 49 5.76 -6.62 -6.07
C ASP A 49 7.27 -6.56 -5.77
N ALA A 50 7.65 -6.53 -4.49
CA ALA A 50 9.03 -6.64 -4.05
C ALA A 50 9.57 -8.08 -4.03
N GLY A 51 8.73 -9.09 -4.30
CA GLY A 51 9.10 -10.51 -4.20
C GLY A 51 9.26 -11.00 -2.76
N LEU A 52 8.71 -10.29 -1.77
CA LEU A 52 8.76 -10.64 -0.35
C LEU A 52 7.51 -11.42 0.06
N THR A 53 7.70 -12.44 0.92
CA THR A 53 6.60 -13.14 1.57
C THR A 53 6.29 -12.47 2.90
N PRO A 54 5.02 -12.18 3.23
CA PRO A 54 4.66 -11.58 4.52
C PRO A 54 5.09 -12.45 5.70
N ASP A 55 5.68 -11.84 6.72
CA ASP A 55 6.06 -12.49 7.99
C ASP A 55 5.44 -11.74 9.16
N ILE A 56 4.75 -12.45 10.05
CA ILE A 56 4.13 -11.88 11.24
C ILE A 56 5.16 -11.41 12.29
N ASN A 57 6.39 -11.92 12.21
CA ASN A 57 7.46 -11.59 13.14
C ASN A 57 8.37 -10.45 12.64
N ASP A 58 8.12 -9.91 11.45
CA ASP A 58 8.90 -8.82 10.85
C ASP A 58 8.05 -7.55 10.71
N GLU A 59 8.37 -6.52 11.50
CA GLU A 59 7.71 -5.21 11.44
C GLU A 59 8.37 -4.25 10.43
N ALA A 60 9.48 -4.65 9.79
CA ALA A 60 10.23 -3.85 8.82
C ALA A 60 9.95 -4.25 7.36
N GLN A 61 9.10 -5.25 7.11
CA GLN A 61 8.81 -5.79 5.77
C GLN A 61 8.36 -4.75 4.74
N LEU A 62 7.57 -3.73 5.13
CA LEU A 62 7.16 -2.66 4.21
C LEU A 62 8.35 -1.78 3.77
N ALA A 63 9.26 -1.47 4.69
CA ALA A 63 10.46 -0.70 4.37
C ALA A 63 11.40 -1.51 3.46
N ALA A 64 11.57 -2.81 3.75
CA ALA A 64 12.34 -3.72 2.91
C ALA A 64 11.77 -3.79 1.48
N ALA A 65 10.45 -3.88 1.34
CA ALA A 65 9.79 -3.90 0.04
C ALA A 65 10.03 -2.63 -0.78
N ILE A 66 9.89 -1.46 -0.15
CA ILE A 66 10.11 -0.17 -0.80
C ILE A 66 11.56 -0.07 -1.33
N ASN A 67 12.54 -0.47 -0.52
CA ASN A 67 13.94 -0.45 -0.92
C ASN A 67 14.21 -1.40 -2.10
N ALA A 68 13.73 -2.64 -2.03
CA ALA A 68 13.89 -3.61 -3.11
C ALA A 68 13.27 -3.13 -4.45
N ILE A 69 12.09 -2.50 -4.39
CA ILE A 69 11.44 -1.91 -5.57
C ILE A 69 12.25 -0.73 -6.11
N ALA A 70 12.77 0.14 -5.24
CA ALA A 70 13.60 1.27 -5.63
C ALA A 70 14.91 0.82 -6.32
N ASP A 71 15.60 -0.16 -5.73
CA ASP A 71 16.85 -0.70 -6.26
C ASP A 71 16.64 -1.36 -7.64
N ARG A 72 15.61 -2.20 -7.77
CA ARG A 72 15.21 -2.82 -9.05
C ARG A 72 14.97 -1.77 -10.14
N ARG A 73 14.30 -0.67 -9.80
CA ARG A 73 14.02 0.43 -10.73
C ARG A 73 15.26 1.27 -11.05
N ALA A 74 16.22 1.37 -10.13
CA ALA A 74 17.50 2.03 -10.37
C ALA A 74 18.35 1.23 -11.37
N VAL A 75 18.44 -0.09 -11.22
CA VAL A 75 19.15 -0.98 -12.16
C VAL A 75 18.56 -0.87 -13.57
N SER A 76 17.23 -0.90 -13.70
CA SER A 76 16.55 -0.73 -15.00
C SER A 76 16.87 0.58 -15.73
N ARG A 77 17.37 1.62 -15.04
CA ARG A 77 17.76 2.89 -15.67
C ARG A 77 19.21 2.90 -16.16
N VAL A 78 20.06 2.02 -15.62
CA VAL A 78 21.48 1.93 -15.99
C VAL A 78 21.68 1.04 -17.22
N ASP A 79 20.83 0.02 -17.42
CA ASP A 79 20.92 -0.92 -18.54
C ASP A 79 20.31 -0.41 -19.86
N GLY A 80 20.53 0.87 -20.21
CA GLY A 80 20.17 1.45 -21.51
C GLY A 80 20.98 0.90 -22.71
N VAL A 81 21.59 -0.29 -22.59
CA VAL A 81 22.39 -0.92 -23.64
C VAL A 81 21.58 -2.06 -24.24
N ALA A 82 21.08 -1.85 -25.45
CA ALA A 82 20.57 -2.93 -26.28
C ALA A 82 21.70 -3.93 -26.54
N VAL A 83 21.55 -5.16 -26.05
CA VAL A 83 22.46 -6.27 -26.35
C VAL A 83 22.28 -6.62 -27.82
N ILE A 84 23.16 -6.10 -28.69
CA ILE A 84 23.32 -6.59 -30.05
C ILE A 84 24.25 -7.79 -29.94
N THR A 85 23.68 -9.00 -30.01
CA THR A 85 24.47 -10.21 -30.25
C THR A 85 25.06 -10.11 -31.65
N VAL A 86 26.37 -9.83 -31.73
CA VAL A 86 27.10 -10.00 -32.99
C VAL A 86 27.34 -11.50 -33.14
N GLU A 87 26.58 -12.15 -34.02
CA GLU A 87 26.96 -13.48 -34.51
C GLU A 87 28.24 -13.30 -35.33
N GLU A 88 29.34 -13.91 -34.88
CA GLU A 88 30.57 -13.96 -35.67
C GLU A 88 30.35 -14.82 -36.93
N ALA A 89 30.72 -14.25 -38.08
CA ALA A 89 30.65 -14.87 -39.40
C ALA A 89 31.89 -15.72 -39.71
#